data_AF-A0A015JTV6-F1
#
_entry.id   AF-A0A015JTV6-F1
#
_cell.length_a   1.000
_cell.length_b   1.000
_cell.length_c   1.000
_cell.angle_alpha   90.00
_cell.angle_beta   90.00
_cell.angle_gamma   90.00
#
_symmetry.space_group_name_H-M   'P 1'
#
loop_
_entity.id
_entity.type
_entity.pdbx_description
1 polymer ?
#
loop_
_entity_poly.entity_id
_entity_poly.type
_entity_poly.pdbx_seq_one_letter_code
_entity_poly.pdbx_strand_id
1 'polypeptide(L)'
;MENKPPLPKGLHHETAITDYLREMGKIMKDAIKKSYQNIDFFKQVLIIMTIPAEFDIQAIDTMRECLLKAEIIDKKKSENLKFTTEPEAAAIHCMKILKELRIGVDSSYIVVDCGGGTVDLTTRKLMRGEKIGEITERKGDYCGGIYIEEEFLKFLGEKVGSSAINLVKDKHYSQLQYMLQEFCRRVKFPFNGERDDFKPFDLDLDEYCPVIKQYVKGTELDQMEEVEWVIELKFEDVKRMFDPIVAKILCLIRTQLNANKNCKALFLVGGFSESKYLQARVRKEYGQKIKNIRVPTNPMVAIVKGAVQYGLRQEVVATRVLKWTYGTDVARGWKSDDPVNRILPGGIVIEFSKLAVKGEIFPVDAGIQTVFTPGHIFQSEVGFDIYTTENENAKFCDSPGVKLLGNWSINIPITLSVRPILFIMSFGEIEIEAHAFNLETGDRYDNTFELDI
;
A
#
# COMPACT_ATOMS: atom_id res chain seq x y z
N MET A 1 4.82 -15.04 5.73
CA MET A 1 4.20 -14.36 6.89
C MET A 1 5.11 -14.29 8.13
N GLU A 2 6.42 -14.59 8.04
CA GLU A 2 7.30 -14.76 9.23
C GLU A 2 7.91 -13.48 9.84
N ASN A 3 7.68 -12.29 9.27
CA ASN A 3 8.37 -11.06 9.70
C ASN A 3 7.43 -9.95 10.22
N LYS A 4 6.22 -10.27 10.68
CA LYS A 4 5.36 -9.24 11.32
C LYS A 4 5.85 -8.98 12.75
N PRO A 5 6.05 -7.72 13.17
CA PRO A 5 6.50 -7.41 14.52
C PRO A 5 5.49 -7.92 15.56
N PRO A 6 5.95 -8.56 16.66
CA PRO A 6 5.06 -9.09 17.68
C PRO A 6 4.39 -7.96 18.46
N LEU A 7 3.09 -8.10 18.74
CA LEU A 7 2.39 -7.23 19.68
C LEU A 7 2.65 -7.69 21.12
N PRO A 8 2.64 -6.77 22.11
CA PRO A 8 2.68 -7.13 23.52
C PRO A 8 1.63 -8.19 23.87
N LYS A 9 1.98 -9.08 24.80
CA LYS A 9 1.10 -10.20 25.21
C LYS A 9 -0.25 -9.65 25.70
N GLY A 10 -1.34 -10.13 25.09
CA GLY A 10 -2.71 -9.72 25.41
C GLY A 10 -3.21 -8.49 24.64
N LEU A 11 -2.36 -7.85 23.83
CA LEU A 11 -2.78 -6.75 22.95
C LEU A 11 -3.16 -7.29 21.57
N HIS A 12 -4.43 -7.11 21.18
CA HIS A 12 -4.90 -7.40 19.85
C HIS A 12 -4.65 -6.21 18.91
N HIS A 13 -4.38 -6.48 17.63
CA HIS A 13 -4.08 -5.45 16.63
C HIS A 13 -5.25 -4.45 16.48
N GLU A 14 -6.50 -4.92 16.50
CA GLU A 14 -7.67 -4.05 16.45
C GLU A 14 -7.70 -3.03 17.60
N THR A 15 -7.37 -3.47 18.82
CA THR A 15 -7.31 -2.59 19.99
C THR A 15 -6.24 -1.52 19.79
N ALA A 16 -5.04 -1.92 19.39
CA ALA A 16 -3.93 -1.00 19.17
C ALA A 16 -4.26 0.05 18.09
N ILE A 17 -4.85 -0.38 16.97
CA ILE A 17 -5.28 0.51 15.88
C ILE A 17 -6.39 1.45 16.36
N THR A 18 -7.42 0.90 17.01
CA THR A 18 -8.57 1.68 17.50
C THR A 18 -8.13 2.77 18.48
N ASP A 19 -7.27 2.45 19.45
CA ASP A 19 -6.84 3.41 20.47
C ASP A 19 -5.97 4.51 19.85
N TYR A 20 -5.06 4.16 18.95
CA TYR A 20 -4.27 5.15 18.20
C TYR A 20 -5.17 6.08 17.38
N LEU A 21 -6.10 5.51 16.61
CA LEU A 21 -7.05 6.27 15.80
C LEU A 21 -7.95 7.14 16.69
N ARG A 22 -8.37 6.68 17.87
CA ARG A 22 -9.21 7.47 18.78
C ARG A 22 -8.49 8.74 19.22
N GLU A 23 -7.23 8.64 19.64
CA GLU A 23 -6.45 9.82 20.03
C GLU A 23 -6.17 10.74 18.85
N MET A 24 -5.82 10.19 17.68
CA MET A 24 -5.67 10.97 16.46
C MET A 24 -6.98 11.68 16.07
N GLY A 25 -8.12 11.00 16.20
CA GLY A 25 -9.45 11.50 15.90
C GLY A 25 -9.83 12.68 16.80
N LYS A 26 -9.47 12.65 18.09
CA LYS A 26 -9.64 13.78 19.00
C LYS A 26 -8.87 15.01 18.51
N ILE A 27 -7.58 14.85 18.19
CA ILE A 27 -6.72 15.93 17.69
C ILE A 27 -7.29 16.52 16.39
N MET A 28 -7.71 15.66 15.46
CA MET A 28 -8.29 16.07 14.19
C MET A 28 -9.60 16.86 14.39
N LYS A 29 -10.54 16.35 15.20
CA LYS A 29 -11.81 17.03 15.50
C LYS A 29 -11.57 18.40 16.15
N ASP A 30 -10.63 18.48 17.08
CA ASP A 30 -10.29 19.73 17.76
C ASP A 30 -9.66 20.75 16.80
N ALA A 31 -8.77 20.30 15.90
CA ALA A 31 -8.17 21.16 14.87
C ALA A 31 -9.22 21.72 13.90
N ILE A 32 -10.18 20.90 13.48
CA ILE A 32 -11.28 21.31 12.59
C ILE A 32 -12.21 22.31 13.30
N LYS A 33 -12.64 22.02 14.54
CA LYS A 33 -13.50 22.93 15.33
C LYS A 33 -12.85 24.28 15.60
N LYS A 34 -11.53 24.32 15.79
CA LYS A 34 -10.77 25.57 15.95
C LYS A 34 -10.71 26.38 14.66
N SER A 35 -10.69 25.71 13.50
CA SER A 35 -10.56 26.35 12.19
C SER A 35 -11.91 26.76 11.60
N TYR A 36 -12.98 26.04 11.95
CA TYR A 36 -14.31 26.23 11.39
C TYR A 36 -15.39 26.14 12.48
N GLN A 37 -16.21 27.18 12.61
CA GLN A 37 -17.30 27.23 13.57
C GLN A 37 -18.51 26.41 13.07
N ASN A 38 -19.19 25.73 13.99
CA ASN A 38 -20.45 25.01 13.76
C ASN A 38 -20.41 23.90 12.69
N ILE A 39 -19.24 23.29 12.42
CA ILE A 39 -19.15 22.10 11.56
C ILE A 39 -19.74 20.88 12.27
N ASP A 40 -20.70 20.23 11.61
CA ASP A 40 -21.10 18.85 11.90
C ASP A 40 -20.05 17.91 11.29
N PHE A 41 -19.17 17.38 12.13
CA PHE A 41 -18.04 16.56 11.70
C PHE A 41 -18.47 15.35 10.87
N PHE A 42 -19.54 14.64 11.27
CA PHE A 42 -19.93 13.41 10.59
C PHE A 42 -20.68 13.65 9.28
N LYS A 43 -21.29 14.82 9.10
CA LYS A 43 -22.04 15.17 7.88
C LYS A 43 -21.25 15.98 6.88
N GLN A 44 -20.29 16.79 7.33
CA GLN A 44 -19.63 17.79 6.50
C GLN A 44 -18.13 17.55 6.30
N VAL A 45 -17.54 16.57 6.98
CA VAL A 45 -16.12 16.23 6.81
C VAL A 45 -16.00 14.92 6.06
N LEU A 46 -15.44 14.99 4.86
CA LEU A 46 -15.00 13.82 4.10
C LEU A 46 -13.62 13.37 4.59
N ILE A 47 -13.52 12.12 5.03
CA ILE A 47 -12.28 11.51 5.47
C ILE A 47 -11.74 10.63 4.37
N ILE A 48 -10.51 10.91 3.94
CA ILE A 48 -9.77 10.06 3.02
C ILE A 48 -8.75 9.25 3.83
N MET A 49 -9.01 7.97 4.01
CA MET A 49 -8.08 7.05 4.67
C MET A 49 -7.12 6.47 3.63
N THR A 50 -5.83 6.58 3.89
CA THR A 50 -4.80 5.93 3.08
C THR A 50 -4.54 4.53 3.61
N ILE A 51 -4.50 3.55 2.72
CA ILE A 51 -4.20 2.15 3.05
C ILE A 51 -3.04 1.63 2.19
N PRO A 52 -2.26 0.66 2.69
CA PRO A 52 -1.30 -0.04 1.86
C PRO A 52 -1.98 -0.69 0.66
N ALA A 53 -1.25 -0.73 -0.45
CA ALA A 53 -1.71 -1.35 -1.70
C ALA A 53 -2.12 -2.82 -1.55
N GLU A 54 -1.53 -3.56 -0.60
CA GLU A 54 -1.74 -5.00 -0.43
C GLU A 54 -2.85 -5.35 0.55
N PHE A 55 -3.57 -4.36 1.09
CA PHE A 55 -4.67 -4.63 2.01
C PHE A 55 -5.79 -5.37 1.29
N ASP A 56 -6.08 -6.56 1.79
CA ASP A 56 -7.25 -7.34 1.38
C ASP A 56 -8.53 -6.78 2.00
N ILE A 57 -9.65 -7.34 1.58
CA ILE A 57 -10.99 -6.97 2.02
C ILE A 57 -11.14 -7.07 3.54
N GLN A 58 -10.55 -8.12 4.14
CA GLN A 58 -10.64 -8.31 5.59
C GLN A 58 -9.90 -7.20 6.33
N ALA A 59 -8.72 -6.80 5.85
CA ALA A 59 -7.97 -5.69 6.42
C ALA A 59 -8.73 -4.35 6.28
N ILE A 60 -9.37 -4.09 5.14
CA ILE A 60 -10.18 -2.88 4.92
C ILE A 60 -11.41 -2.88 5.83
N ASP A 61 -12.11 -4.01 5.97
CA ASP A 61 -13.25 -4.13 6.88
C ASP A 61 -12.85 -3.95 8.35
N THR A 62 -11.73 -4.55 8.76
CA THR A 62 -11.14 -4.32 10.08
C THR A 62 -10.82 -2.85 10.30
N MET A 63 -10.28 -2.14 9.30
CA MET A 63 -10.03 -0.70 9.39
C MET A 63 -11.32 0.12 9.55
N ARG A 64 -12.40 -0.22 8.83
CA ARG A 64 -13.72 0.42 9.00
C ARG A 64 -14.26 0.20 10.40
N GLU A 65 -14.13 -1.02 10.93
CA GLU A 65 -14.54 -1.35 12.29
C GLU A 65 -13.73 -0.55 13.34
N CYS A 66 -12.41 -0.47 13.17
CA CYS A 66 -11.56 0.34 14.05
C CYS A 66 -11.92 1.82 13.99
N LEU A 67 -12.21 2.37 12.80
CA LEU A 67 -12.65 3.76 12.63
C LEU A 67 -13.97 4.07 13.32
N LEU A 68 -14.92 3.12 13.26
CA LEU A 68 -16.19 3.22 13.96
C LEU A 68 -15.99 3.20 15.48
N LYS A 69 -15.23 2.23 16.00
CA LYS A 69 -14.89 2.12 17.44
C LYS A 69 -14.05 3.30 17.94
N ALA A 70 -13.29 3.95 17.07
CA ALA A 70 -12.52 5.16 17.35
C ALA A 70 -13.36 6.45 17.24
N GLU A 71 -14.65 6.33 16.89
CA GLU A 71 -15.59 7.44 16.68
C GLU A 71 -15.14 8.42 15.60
N ILE A 72 -14.33 7.99 14.63
CA ILE A 72 -13.96 8.80 13.47
C ILE A 72 -15.07 8.78 12.42
N ILE A 73 -15.88 7.73 12.40
CA ILE A 73 -17.12 7.62 11.61
C ILE A 73 -18.28 7.24 12.54
N ASP A 74 -19.51 7.52 12.11
CA ASP A 74 -20.75 7.25 12.84
C ASP A 74 -21.46 5.97 12.38
N LYS A 75 -21.21 5.52 11.15
CA LYS A 75 -21.72 4.28 10.57
C LYS A 75 -20.61 3.54 9.83
N LYS A 76 -20.62 2.20 9.86
CA LYS A 76 -19.58 1.35 9.23
C LYS A 76 -19.44 1.61 7.71
N LYS A 77 -20.58 1.80 7.03
CA LYS A 77 -20.66 2.22 5.62
C LYS A 77 -20.94 3.71 5.50
N SER A 78 -20.01 4.54 5.98
CA SER A 78 -20.14 6.01 5.91
C SER A 78 -19.84 6.51 4.50
N GLU A 79 -20.73 7.32 3.93
CA GLU A 79 -20.49 8.00 2.64
C GLU A 79 -19.37 9.04 2.74
N ASN A 80 -19.10 9.52 3.96
CA ASN A 80 -18.05 10.48 4.28
C ASN A 80 -16.72 9.79 4.64
N LEU A 81 -16.58 8.49 4.37
CA LEU A 81 -15.31 7.78 4.41
C LEU A 81 -14.98 7.23 3.02
N LYS A 82 -13.83 7.62 2.50
CA LYS A 82 -13.27 7.08 1.26
C LYS A 82 -11.87 6.57 1.52
N PHE A 83 -11.43 5.65 0.67
CA PHE A 83 -10.13 5.02 0.78
C PHE A 83 -9.35 5.28 -0.49
N THR A 84 -8.06 5.58 -0.33
CA THR A 84 -7.12 5.58 -1.44
C THR A 84 -5.88 4.80 -1.02
N THR A 85 -5.14 4.29 -1.98
CA THR A 85 -3.89 3.61 -1.66
C THR A 85 -2.78 4.61 -1.41
N GLU A 86 -1.89 4.33 -0.45
CA GLU A 86 -0.69 5.13 -0.20
C GLU A 86 0.10 5.48 -1.48
N PRO A 87 0.41 4.53 -2.40
CA PRO A 87 1.12 4.87 -3.65
C PRO A 87 0.29 5.74 -4.60
N GLU A 88 -1.03 5.63 -4.60
CA GLU A 88 -1.91 6.50 -5.41
C GLU A 88 -1.91 7.92 -4.86
N ALA A 89 -2.11 8.09 -3.55
CA ALA A 89 -2.02 9.37 -2.88
C ALA A 89 -0.65 10.03 -3.10
N ALA A 90 0.44 9.29 -2.91
CA ALA A 90 1.79 9.77 -3.18
C ALA A 90 1.98 10.25 -4.63
N ALA A 91 1.42 9.52 -5.60
CA ALA A 91 1.46 9.90 -7.01
C ALA A 91 0.68 11.17 -7.33
N ILE A 92 -0.49 11.36 -6.70
CA ILE A 92 -1.30 12.57 -6.82
C ILE A 92 -0.51 13.77 -6.28
N HIS A 93 0.15 13.61 -5.13
CA HIS A 93 0.99 14.68 -4.57
C HIS A 93 2.13 15.09 -5.51
N CYS A 94 2.82 14.11 -6.10
CA CYS A 94 3.93 14.35 -7.02
C CYS A 94 3.48 15.00 -8.34
N MET A 95 2.24 14.81 -8.75
CA MET A 95 1.70 15.39 -9.99
C MET A 95 1.77 16.92 -9.99
N LYS A 96 1.58 17.57 -8.84
CA LYS A 96 1.73 19.04 -8.73
C LYS A 96 3.16 19.48 -9.10
N ILE A 97 4.16 18.70 -8.70
CA ILE A 97 5.57 18.99 -8.96
C ILE A 97 5.91 18.76 -10.44
N LEU A 98 5.29 17.76 -11.09
CA LEU A 98 5.45 17.55 -12.53
C LEU A 98 5.04 18.79 -13.35
N LYS A 99 3.99 19.49 -12.92
CA LYS A 99 3.52 20.73 -13.55
C LYS A 99 4.55 21.85 -13.41
N GLU A 100 5.16 22.00 -12.23
CA GLU A 100 6.24 22.97 -11.98
C GLU A 100 7.47 22.66 -12.84
N LEU A 101 7.76 21.38 -13.06
CA LEU A 101 8.83 20.90 -13.94
C LEU A 101 8.50 20.97 -15.44
N ARG A 102 7.28 21.39 -15.82
CA ARG A 102 6.78 21.43 -17.20
C ARG A 102 6.88 20.08 -17.93
N ILE A 103 6.68 18.99 -17.20
CA ILE A 103 6.63 17.65 -17.79
C ILE A 103 5.28 17.48 -18.48
N GLY A 104 5.31 17.17 -19.78
CA GLY A 104 4.13 17.09 -20.63
C GLY A 104 3.29 15.83 -20.40
N VAL A 105 2.05 15.89 -20.89
CA VAL A 105 1.13 14.73 -20.98
C VAL A 105 1.82 13.58 -21.71
N ASP A 106 1.41 12.36 -21.38
CA ASP A 106 1.96 11.08 -21.85
C ASP A 106 3.37 10.74 -21.34
N SER A 107 3.96 11.60 -20.52
CA SER A 107 5.19 11.30 -19.79
C SER A 107 4.90 10.36 -18.62
N SER A 108 5.84 9.45 -18.36
CA SER A 108 5.82 8.63 -17.17
C SER A 108 6.72 9.18 -16.07
N TYR A 109 6.41 8.82 -14.83
CA TYR A 109 7.20 9.13 -13.66
C TYR A 109 7.12 7.99 -12.66
N ILE A 110 8.15 7.87 -11.84
CA ILE A 110 8.22 6.87 -10.76
C ILE A 110 8.08 7.60 -9.43
N VAL A 111 7.28 7.04 -8.54
CA VAL A 111 7.25 7.42 -7.14
C VAL A 111 7.85 6.27 -6.34
N VAL A 112 8.85 6.58 -5.53
CA VAL A 112 9.53 5.66 -4.61
C VAL A 112 9.15 6.11 -3.21
N ASP A 113 8.22 5.39 -2.60
CA ASP A 113 7.82 5.61 -1.23
C ASP A 113 8.80 4.93 -0.29
N CYS A 114 9.71 5.71 0.29
CA CYS A 114 10.72 5.27 1.22
C CYS A 114 10.15 5.38 2.65
N GLY A 115 9.36 4.40 3.04
CA GLY A 115 8.77 4.29 4.37
C GLY A 115 9.76 3.87 5.46
N GLY A 116 9.23 3.68 6.67
CA GLY A 116 9.99 3.16 7.81
C GLY A 116 10.30 1.67 7.64
N GLY A 117 9.29 0.85 7.33
CA GLY A 117 9.45 -0.59 7.12
C GLY A 117 9.66 -0.97 5.66
N THR A 118 8.80 -0.51 4.75
CA THR A 118 8.84 -0.91 3.34
C THR A 118 9.36 0.21 2.46
N VAL A 119 9.82 -0.17 1.27
CA VAL A 119 9.98 0.76 0.16
C VAL A 119 9.15 0.27 -0.99
N ASP A 120 8.21 1.11 -1.45
CA ASP A 120 7.21 0.76 -2.46
C ASP A 120 7.32 1.68 -3.68
N LEU A 121 7.31 1.09 -4.87
CA LEU A 121 7.47 1.80 -6.13
C LEU A 121 6.22 1.67 -6.99
N THR A 122 5.77 2.80 -7.51
CA THR A 122 4.71 2.85 -8.54
C THR A 122 5.16 3.70 -9.71
N THR A 123 4.85 3.22 -10.92
CA THR A 123 5.13 3.92 -12.17
C THR A 123 3.82 4.41 -12.77
N ARG A 124 3.72 5.72 -12.94
CA ARG A 124 2.49 6.40 -13.35
C ARG A 124 2.67 7.15 -14.65
N LYS A 125 1.58 7.33 -15.39
CA LYS A 125 1.49 8.15 -16.61
C LYS A 125 0.72 9.41 -16.29
N LEU A 126 1.26 10.57 -16.66
CA LEU A 126 0.49 11.81 -16.66
C LEU A 126 -0.43 11.83 -17.87
N MET A 127 -1.72 11.91 -17.65
CA MET A 127 -2.76 11.93 -18.67
C MET A 127 -3.31 13.35 -18.86
N ARG A 128 -4.08 13.54 -19.95
CA ARG A 128 -4.76 14.80 -20.22
C ARG A 128 -5.73 15.15 -19.09
N GLY A 129 -5.86 16.44 -18.79
CA GLY A 129 -6.76 16.91 -17.74
C GLY A 129 -6.20 16.75 -16.33
N GLU A 130 -4.86 16.68 -16.18
CA GLU A 130 -4.20 16.45 -14.89
C GLU A 130 -4.70 15.17 -14.20
N LYS A 131 -4.87 14.10 -15.00
CA LYS A 131 -5.21 12.77 -14.49
C LYS A 131 -3.97 11.88 -14.47
N ILE A 132 -4.01 10.82 -13.68
CA ILE A 132 -2.96 9.82 -13.57
C ILE A 132 -3.48 8.45 -14.00
N GLY A 133 -2.62 7.69 -14.70
CA GLY A 133 -2.85 6.28 -15.01
C GLY A 133 -1.72 5.41 -14.48
N GLU A 134 -2.00 4.17 -14.09
CA GLU A 134 -0.98 3.19 -13.70
C GLU A 134 -0.39 2.50 -14.93
N ILE A 135 0.95 2.34 -14.98
CA ILE A 135 1.64 1.74 -16.15
C ILE A 135 2.11 0.31 -15.84
N THR A 136 2.63 0.08 -14.64
CA THR A 136 3.23 -1.20 -14.27
C THR A 136 2.73 -1.63 -12.90
N GLU A 137 2.74 -2.94 -12.66
CA GLU A 137 2.55 -3.49 -11.33
C GLU A 137 3.54 -2.86 -10.33
N ARG A 138 3.06 -2.68 -9.10
CA ARG A 138 3.83 -2.15 -7.97
C ARG A 138 4.96 -3.12 -7.62
N LYS A 139 6.08 -2.57 -7.15
CA LYS A 139 7.21 -3.38 -6.65
C LYS A 139 7.64 -2.81 -5.30
N GLY A 140 7.81 -3.67 -4.31
CA GLY A 140 8.28 -3.27 -3.00
C GLY A 140 9.24 -4.29 -2.40
N ASP A 141 9.96 -3.88 -1.36
CA ASP A 141 10.80 -4.75 -0.53
C ASP A 141 10.90 -4.19 0.89
N TYR A 142 11.27 -5.07 1.82
CA TYR A 142 11.57 -4.79 3.22
C TYR A 142 12.97 -4.15 3.33
N CYS A 143 13.05 -2.87 2.95
CA CYS A 143 14.30 -2.09 2.93
C CYS A 143 14.08 -0.62 3.32
N GLY A 144 13.07 -0.34 4.16
CA GLY A 144 12.82 0.98 4.71
C GLY A 144 13.86 1.44 5.75
N GLY A 145 13.64 2.62 6.31
CA GLY A 145 14.58 3.24 7.24
C GLY A 145 14.88 2.44 8.51
N ILE A 146 13.97 1.59 8.98
CA ILE A 146 14.15 0.80 10.22
C ILE A 146 15.29 -0.21 10.09
N TYR A 147 15.59 -0.69 8.88
CA TYR A 147 16.69 -1.64 8.67
C TYR A 147 18.06 -1.00 8.89
N ILE A 148 18.18 0.32 8.75
CA ILE A 148 19.39 1.05 9.14
C ILE A 148 19.53 1.07 10.67
N GLU A 149 18.42 1.22 11.39
CA GLU A 149 18.39 1.18 12.86
C GLU A 149 18.72 -0.23 13.36
N GLU A 150 18.27 -1.28 12.68
CA GLU A 150 18.66 -2.66 12.97
C GLU A 150 20.16 -2.90 12.77
N GLU A 151 20.76 -2.39 11.69
CA GLU A 151 22.22 -2.46 11.49
C GLU A 151 22.99 -1.66 12.54
N PHE A 152 22.46 -0.52 12.99
CA PHE A 152 23.02 0.22 14.11
C PHE A 152 22.95 -0.57 15.42
N LEU A 153 21.82 -1.22 15.71
CA LEU A 153 21.70 -2.09 16.90
C LEU A 153 22.63 -3.30 16.84
N LYS A 154 22.86 -3.87 15.65
CA LYS A 154 23.87 -4.94 15.46
C LYS A 154 25.27 -4.42 15.74
N PHE A 155 25.63 -3.26 15.20
CA PHE A 155 26.90 -2.60 15.50
C PHE A 155 27.09 -2.35 17.00
N LEU A 156 26.07 -1.84 17.70
CA LEU A 156 26.14 -1.70 19.15
C LEU A 156 26.27 -3.06 19.85
N GLY A 157 25.55 -4.08 19.39
CA GLY A 157 25.65 -5.44 19.90
C GLY A 157 27.04 -6.06 19.75
N GLU A 158 27.84 -5.64 18.77
CA GLU A 158 29.26 -6.02 18.63
C GLU A 158 30.15 -5.35 19.70
N LYS A 159 29.71 -4.23 20.31
CA LYS A 159 30.46 -3.48 21.32
C LYS A 159 30.06 -3.82 22.74
N VAL A 160 28.76 -3.91 23.00
CA VAL A 160 28.19 -4.06 24.35
C VAL A 160 27.62 -5.46 24.61
N GLY A 161 27.69 -6.35 23.61
CA GLY A 161 27.09 -7.67 23.63
C GLY A 161 25.62 -7.65 23.18
N SER A 162 25.28 -8.58 22.26
CA SER A 162 23.92 -8.69 21.71
C SER A 162 22.86 -9.01 22.78
N SER A 163 23.24 -9.71 23.84
CA SER A 163 22.35 -10.02 24.97
C SER A 163 21.97 -8.75 25.75
N ALA A 164 22.88 -7.79 25.91
CA ALA A 164 22.61 -6.53 26.58
C ALA A 164 21.58 -5.70 25.80
N ILE A 165 21.75 -5.57 24.48
CA ILE A 165 20.79 -4.87 23.60
C ILE A 165 19.40 -5.51 23.70
N ASN A 166 19.31 -6.85 23.66
CA ASN A 166 18.03 -7.55 23.76
C ASN A 166 17.34 -7.32 25.12
N LEU A 167 18.11 -7.30 26.22
CA LEU A 167 17.57 -7.03 27.56
C LEU A 167 17.08 -5.59 27.71
N VAL A 168 17.81 -4.61 27.16
CA VAL A 168 17.36 -3.21 27.12
C VAL A 168 16.10 -3.08 26.26
N LYS A 169 16.03 -3.76 25.10
CA LYS A 169 14.84 -3.75 24.24
C LYS A 169 13.60 -4.29 24.95
N ASP A 170 13.75 -5.35 25.73
CA ASP A 170 12.65 -6.00 26.46
C ASP A 170 12.22 -5.21 27.71
N LYS A 171 13.18 -4.73 28.51
CA LYS A 171 12.90 -4.14 29.84
C LYS A 171 12.89 -2.60 29.86
N HIS A 172 13.53 -1.96 28.87
CA HIS A 172 13.80 -0.52 28.86
C HIS A 172 13.61 0.08 27.46
N TYR A 173 12.54 -0.34 26.76
CA TYR A 173 12.27 0.05 25.36
C TYR A 173 12.31 1.57 25.13
N SER A 174 11.80 2.38 26.06
CA SER A 174 11.79 3.85 25.95
C SER A 174 13.19 4.47 25.93
N GLN A 175 14.15 3.95 26.69
CA GLN A 175 15.54 4.43 26.62
C GLN A 175 16.22 4.00 25.31
N LEU A 176 15.96 2.76 24.86
CA LEU A 176 16.42 2.29 23.54
C LEU A 176 15.90 3.20 22.42
N GLN A 177 14.62 3.54 22.46
CA GLN A 177 13.98 4.42 21.47
C GLN A 177 14.57 5.84 21.49
N TYR A 178 14.87 6.39 22.66
CA TYR A 178 15.54 7.69 22.76
C TYR A 178 16.92 7.68 22.09
N MET A 179 17.74 6.66 22.37
CA MET A 179 19.05 6.49 21.71
C MET A 179 18.91 6.33 20.19
N LEU A 180 17.95 5.53 19.72
CA LEU A 180 17.67 5.38 18.29
C LEU A 180 17.22 6.69 17.64
N GLN A 181 16.42 7.50 18.34
CA GLN A 181 15.99 8.81 17.86
C GLN A 181 17.18 9.77 17.70
N GLU A 182 18.11 9.78 18.65
CA GLU A 182 19.32 10.61 18.57
C GLU A 182 20.27 10.13 17.46
N PHE A 183 20.45 8.82 17.30
CA PHE A 183 21.14 8.24 16.14
C PHE A 183 20.48 8.68 14.82
N CYS A 184 19.15 8.60 14.73
CA CYS A 184 18.41 9.00 13.54
C CYS A 184 18.66 10.48 13.21
N ARG A 185 18.53 11.35 14.22
CA ARG A 185 18.63 12.80 14.09
C ARG A 185 20.05 13.27 13.78
N ARG A 186 21.06 12.71 14.44
CA ARG A 186 22.45 13.18 14.35
C ARG A 186 23.26 12.46 13.28
N VAL A 187 22.94 11.20 12.99
CA VAL A 187 23.72 10.34 12.08
C VAL A 187 22.91 9.96 10.84
N LYS A 188 21.80 9.23 10.99
CA LYS A 188 21.07 8.62 9.86
C LYS A 188 20.60 9.64 8.81
N PHE A 189 19.91 10.69 9.22
CA PHE A 189 19.37 11.68 8.27
C PHE A 189 20.45 12.63 7.72
N PRO A 190 21.40 13.14 8.54
CA PRO A 190 22.46 14.02 8.06
C PRO A 190 23.55 13.34 7.21
N PHE A 191 23.78 12.03 7.39
CA PHE A 191 24.80 11.29 6.64
C PHE A 191 24.53 11.40 5.13
N ASN A 192 25.49 11.94 4.38
CA ASN A 192 25.41 12.15 2.93
C ASN A 192 26.33 11.22 2.13
N GLY A 193 27.24 10.51 2.80
CA GLY A 193 28.22 9.62 2.16
C GLY A 193 29.47 10.31 1.63
N GLU A 194 29.64 11.60 1.90
CA GLU A 194 30.85 12.35 1.58
C GLU A 194 31.79 12.33 2.78
N ARG A 195 33.01 11.81 2.57
CA ARG A 195 33.96 11.59 3.66
C ARG A 195 34.43 12.90 4.28
N ASP A 196 34.63 13.93 3.47
CA ASP A 196 35.14 15.24 3.91
C ASP A 196 34.11 16.02 4.75
N ASP A 197 32.82 15.73 4.56
CA ASP A 197 31.72 16.33 5.33
C ASP A 197 31.41 15.58 6.63
N PHE A 198 31.92 14.35 6.77
CA PHE A 198 31.58 13.48 7.87
C PHE A 198 32.40 13.80 9.12
N LYS A 199 31.70 14.07 10.21
CA LYS A 199 32.29 14.15 11.56
C LYS A 199 31.93 12.87 12.30
N PRO A 200 32.91 12.18 12.91
CA PRO A 200 32.63 11.08 13.82
C PRO A 200 31.59 11.49 14.86
N PHE A 201 30.71 10.55 15.19
CA PHE A 201 29.68 10.78 16.19
C PHE A 201 30.00 9.96 17.43
N ASP A 202 30.34 10.67 18.50
CA ASP A 202 30.56 10.07 19.80
C ASP A 202 29.21 9.78 20.46
N LEU A 203 28.86 8.50 20.50
CA LEU A 203 27.67 8.00 21.18
C LEU A 203 28.03 7.74 22.65
N ASP A 204 27.70 8.71 23.50
CA ASP A 204 27.79 8.58 24.95
C ASP A 204 26.62 7.75 25.49
N LEU A 205 26.90 6.50 25.88
CA LEU A 205 25.87 5.62 26.42
C LEU A 205 25.39 6.05 27.81
N ASP A 206 26.14 6.87 28.55
CA ASP A 206 25.72 7.41 29.85
C ASP A 206 24.63 8.46 29.67
N GLU A 207 24.75 9.26 28.60
CA GLU A 207 23.75 10.25 28.22
C GLU A 207 22.50 9.58 27.62
N TYR A 208 22.69 8.67 26.65
CA TYR A 208 21.58 8.20 25.81
C TYR A 208 20.91 6.91 26.30
N CYS A 209 21.63 6.02 27.00
CA CYS A 209 21.09 4.73 27.44
C CYS A 209 21.83 4.16 28.67
N PRO A 210 21.86 4.89 29.82
CA PRO A 210 22.71 4.52 30.96
C PRO A 210 22.37 3.16 31.57
N VAL A 211 21.13 2.68 31.37
CA VAL A 211 20.70 1.37 31.87
C VAL A 211 21.44 0.20 31.21
N ILE A 212 22.04 0.40 30.02
CA ILE A 212 22.74 -0.66 29.30
C ILE A 212 23.89 -1.26 30.12
N LYS A 213 24.54 -0.45 30.97
CA LYS A 213 25.66 -0.86 31.83
C LYS A 213 25.34 -2.05 32.72
N GLN A 214 24.09 -2.16 33.16
CA GLN A 214 23.64 -3.23 34.04
C GLN A 214 23.64 -4.60 33.34
N TYR A 215 23.69 -4.62 32.02
CA TYR A 215 23.53 -5.81 31.20
C TYR A 215 24.79 -6.21 30.42
N VAL A 216 25.76 -5.30 30.24
CA VAL A 216 27.07 -5.62 29.65
C VAL A 216 27.89 -6.46 30.63
N LYS A 217 28.54 -7.50 30.13
CA LYS A 217 29.30 -8.47 30.94
C LYS A 217 30.51 -8.97 30.17
N GLY A 218 31.48 -9.54 30.88
CA GLY A 218 32.63 -10.19 30.26
C GLY A 218 33.56 -9.18 29.59
N THR A 219 34.18 -9.60 28.49
CA THR A 219 35.17 -8.80 27.75
C THR A 219 34.60 -7.47 27.23
N GLU A 220 33.32 -7.45 26.89
CA GLU A 220 32.61 -6.25 26.44
C GLU A 220 32.49 -5.22 27.55
N LEU A 221 32.36 -5.65 28.82
CA LEU A 221 32.31 -4.73 29.96
C LEU A 221 33.68 -4.05 30.14
N ASP A 222 34.75 -4.83 30.15
CA ASP A 222 36.12 -4.33 30.30
C ASP A 222 36.43 -3.29 29.20
N GLN A 223 36.08 -3.60 27.94
CA GLN A 223 36.27 -2.69 26.79
C GLN A 223 35.44 -1.41 26.90
N MET A 224 34.18 -1.50 27.36
CA MET A 224 33.31 -0.34 27.50
C MET A 224 33.74 0.58 28.64
N GLU A 225 34.29 0.02 29.73
CA GLU A 225 34.88 0.80 30.82
C GLU A 225 36.15 1.53 30.39
N GLU A 226 37.01 0.90 29.57
CA GLU A 226 38.23 1.53 29.02
C GLU A 226 37.95 2.75 28.13
N VAL A 227 36.84 2.74 27.39
CA VAL A 227 36.42 3.87 26.53
C VAL A 227 35.42 4.81 27.23
N GLU A 228 35.29 4.69 28.55
CA GLU A 228 34.39 5.53 29.36
C GLU A 228 32.94 5.55 28.84
N TRP A 229 32.46 4.42 28.31
CA TRP A 229 31.11 4.26 27.75
C TRP A 229 30.79 5.10 26.50
N VAL A 230 31.81 5.68 25.86
CA VAL A 230 31.67 6.47 24.63
C VAL A 230 32.07 5.63 23.41
N ILE A 231 31.14 5.45 22.48
CA ILE A 231 31.39 4.73 21.22
C ILE A 231 31.50 5.73 20.06
N GLU A 232 32.69 5.85 19.48
CA GLU A 232 32.90 6.67 18.28
C GLU A 232 32.36 5.94 17.03
N LEU A 233 31.32 6.48 16.39
CA LEU A 233 30.84 6.03 15.09
C LEU A 233 31.64 6.68 13.96
N LYS A 234 32.39 5.88 13.21
CA LYS A 234 33.20 6.34 12.09
C LYS A 234 32.41 6.31 10.78
N PHE A 235 32.97 6.98 9.77
CA PHE A 235 32.37 7.05 8.43
C PHE A 235 32.07 5.66 7.87
N GLU A 236 33.03 4.72 7.98
CA GLU A 236 32.88 3.37 7.45
C GLU A 236 31.83 2.56 8.21
N ASP A 237 31.67 2.78 9.52
CA ASP A 237 30.64 2.10 10.31
C ASP A 237 29.25 2.50 9.83
N VAL A 238 29.01 3.81 9.72
CA VAL A 238 27.72 4.34 9.24
C VAL A 238 27.48 3.90 7.79
N LYS A 239 28.50 3.99 6.93
CA LYS A 239 28.38 3.56 5.54
C LYS A 239 28.02 2.08 5.42
N ARG A 240 28.62 1.22 6.24
CA ARG A 240 28.34 -0.23 6.30
C ARG A 240 26.90 -0.53 6.69
N MET A 241 26.29 0.27 7.57
CA MET A 241 24.86 0.16 7.91
C MET A 241 23.94 0.51 6.73
N PHE A 242 24.33 1.49 5.92
CA PHE A 242 23.50 2.00 4.82
C PHE A 242 23.59 1.20 3.52
N ASP A 243 24.80 0.81 3.12
CA ASP A 243 25.07 0.21 1.82
C ASP A 243 24.16 -0.97 1.44
N PRO A 244 23.94 -1.99 2.30
CA PRO A 244 23.12 -3.13 1.92
C PRO A 244 21.66 -2.74 1.70
N ILE A 245 21.13 -1.80 2.50
CA ILE A 245 19.73 -1.37 2.43
C ILE A 245 19.50 -0.49 1.20
N VAL A 246 20.38 0.49 0.98
CA VAL A 246 20.29 1.37 -0.20
C VAL A 246 20.51 0.59 -1.50
N ALA A 247 21.38 -0.42 -1.52
CA ALA A 247 21.57 -1.26 -2.70
C ALA A 247 20.28 -1.97 -3.15
N LYS A 248 19.44 -2.44 -2.19
CA LYS A 248 18.12 -3.01 -2.51
C LYS A 248 17.21 -1.98 -3.16
N ILE A 249 17.13 -0.78 -2.60
CA ILE A 249 16.30 0.31 -3.15
C ILE A 249 16.73 0.67 -4.58
N LEU A 250 18.04 0.80 -4.82
CA LEU A 250 18.56 1.03 -6.17
C LEU A 250 18.15 -0.11 -7.12
N CYS A 251 18.25 -1.37 -6.70
CA CYS A 251 17.81 -2.50 -7.52
C CYS A 251 16.32 -2.43 -7.91
N LEU A 252 15.44 -2.05 -6.97
CA LEU A 252 14.01 -1.84 -7.23
C LEU A 252 13.79 -0.73 -8.28
N ILE A 253 14.46 0.42 -8.10
CA ILE A 253 14.38 1.53 -9.05
C ILE A 253 14.86 1.10 -10.45
N ARG A 254 15.98 0.36 -10.52
CA ARG A 254 16.52 -0.16 -11.79
C ARG A 254 15.49 -1.03 -12.51
N THR A 255 14.80 -1.89 -11.79
CA THR A 255 13.79 -2.81 -12.34
C THR A 255 12.63 -2.03 -12.96
N GLN A 256 12.11 -1.02 -12.26
CA GLN A 256 11.04 -0.16 -12.78
C GLN A 256 11.48 0.68 -13.99
N LEU A 257 12.71 1.21 -13.97
CA LEU A 257 13.25 1.98 -15.09
C LEU A 257 13.48 1.13 -16.34
N ASN A 258 13.88 -0.13 -16.17
CA ASN A 258 14.05 -1.04 -17.30
C ASN A 258 12.70 -1.40 -17.93
N ALA A 259 11.64 -1.50 -17.11
CA ALA A 259 10.27 -1.71 -17.59
C ALA A 259 9.68 -0.46 -18.27
N ASN A 260 10.11 0.75 -17.89
CA ASN A 260 9.61 2.01 -18.44
C ASN A 260 10.71 2.93 -18.99
N LYS A 261 10.98 2.79 -20.29
CA LYS A 261 11.99 3.58 -21.01
C LYS A 261 11.66 5.07 -21.17
N ASN A 262 10.42 5.51 -20.90
CA ASN A 262 10.01 6.91 -21.09
C ASN A 262 9.91 7.73 -19.79
N CYS A 263 10.49 7.23 -18.69
CA CYS A 263 10.43 7.90 -17.39
C CYS A 263 11.12 9.28 -17.42
N LYS A 264 10.37 10.35 -17.12
CA LYS A 264 10.85 11.75 -17.13
C LYS A 264 11.18 12.29 -15.75
N ALA A 265 10.65 11.68 -14.70
CA ALA A 265 10.88 12.08 -13.32
C ALA A 265 10.85 10.91 -12.35
N LEU A 266 11.61 11.02 -11.28
CA LEU A 266 11.60 10.11 -10.15
C LEU A 266 11.44 10.93 -8.88
N PHE A 267 10.46 10.56 -8.07
CA PHE A 267 10.16 11.20 -6.79
C PHE A 267 10.48 10.25 -5.66
N LEU A 268 11.25 10.73 -4.67
CA LEU A 268 11.44 10.04 -3.41
C LEU A 268 10.48 10.66 -2.39
N VAL A 269 9.59 9.84 -1.83
CA VAL A 269 8.61 10.24 -0.80
C VAL A 269 8.76 9.36 0.45
N GLY A 270 7.98 9.61 1.50
CA GLY A 270 8.08 8.86 2.75
C GLY A 270 9.21 9.37 3.65
N GLY A 271 9.16 9.01 4.93
CA GLY A 271 10.08 9.56 5.94
C GLY A 271 11.56 9.23 5.67
N PHE A 272 11.87 8.06 5.14
CA PHE A 272 13.27 7.67 4.87
C PHE A 272 13.86 8.38 3.65
N SER A 273 13.03 8.96 2.76
CA SER A 273 13.54 9.79 1.66
C SER A 273 14.24 11.07 2.11
N GLU A 274 14.11 11.46 3.38
CA GLU A 274 14.85 12.57 3.98
C GLU A 274 16.34 12.26 4.16
N SER A 275 16.74 10.98 4.11
CA SER A 275 18.15 10.59 4.22
C SER A 275 18.98 11.18 3.08
N LYS A 276 19.95 12.02 3.41
CA LYS A 276 20.85 12.63 2.42
C LYS A 276 21.64 11.56 1.65
N TYR A 277 22.07 10.49 2.32
CA TYR A 277 22.78 9.38 1.69
C TYR A 277 21.93 8.69 0.62
N LEU A 278 20.68 8.34 0.95
CA LEU A 278 19.77 7.73 -0.02
C LEU A 278 19.58 8.64 -1.23
N GLN A 279 19.32 9.93 -1.02
CA GLN A 279 19.17 10.87 -2.12
C GLN A 279 20.44 11.00 -2.97
N ALA A 280 21.61 11.07 -2.35
CA ALA A 280 22.90 11.16 -3.04
C ALA A 280 23.17 9.90 -3.88
N ARG A 281 22.92 8.71 -3.32
CA ARG A 281 23.09 7.43 -4.01
C ARG A 281 22.14 7.27 -5.19
N VAL A 282 20.87 7.64 -5.04
CA VAL A 282 19.88 7.62 -6.15
C VAL A 282 20.28 8.60 -7.26
N ARG A 283 20.71 9.81 -6.91
CA ARG A 283 21.17 10.81 -7.90
C ARG A 283 22.43 10.36 -8.62
N LYS A 284 23.40 9.77 -7.90
CA LYS A 284 24.63 9.23 -8.49
C LYS A 284 24.34 8.11 -9.49
N GLU A 285 23.45 7.18 -9.13
CA GLU A 285 23.15 6.00 -9.95
C GLU A 285 22.26 6.34 -11.17
N TYR A 286 21.25 7.21 -10.99
CA TYR A 286 20.21 7.43 -12.01
C TYR A 286 20.17 8.85 -12.59
N GLY A 287 20.96 9.80 -12.08
CA GLY A 287 20.92 11.20 -12.53
C GLY A 287 21.29 11.40 -14.01
N GLN A 288 22.08 10.50 -14.59
CA GLN A 288 22.37 10.50 -16.03
C GLN A 288 21.19 10.00 -16.88
N LYS A 289 20.37 9.09 -16.34
CA LYS A 289 19.19 8.53 -17.02
C LYS A 289 17.94 9.39 -16.84
N ILE A 290 17.75 9.95 -15.64
CA ILE A 290 16.59 10.77 -15.27
C ILE A 290 17.09 12.09 -14.72
N LYS A 291 16.88 13.16 -15.48
CA LYS A 291 17.30 14.51 -15.08
C LYS A 291 16.51 15.04 -13.87
N ASN A 292 15.26 14.62 -13.71
CA ASN A 292 14.36 15.12 -12.68
C ASN A 292 14.21 14.13 -11.52
N ILE A 293 15.22 14.04 -10.66
CA ILE A 293 15.13 13.31 -9.38
C ILE A 293 14.78 14.33 -8.29
N ARG A 294 13.59 14.22 -7.72
CA ARG A 294 13.05 15.19 -6.74
C ARG A 294 12.63 14.52 -5.45
N VAL A 295 12.71 15.27 -4.37
CA VAL A 295 12.15 14.93 -3.06
C VAL A 295 11.16 16.06 -2.77
N PRO A 296 9.86 15.80 -2.60
CA PRO A 296 8.89 16.83 -2.26
C PRO A 296 9.23 17.53 -0.95
N THR A 297 8.72 18.75 -0.77
CA THR A 297 8.83 19.46 0.52
C THR A 297 8.03 18.71 1.59
N ASN A 298 8.71 18.29 2.65
CA ASN A 298 8.21 17.43 3.72
C ASN A 298 7.69 16.09 3.16
N PRO A 299 8.59 15.21 2.68
CA PRO A 299 8.20 13.98 2.00
C PRO A 299 7.47 13.00 2.93
N MET A 300 7.67 13.09 4.25
CA MET A 300 6.94 12.33 5.25
C MET A 300 5.42 12.54 5.19
N VAL A 301 4.95 13.74 4.79
CA VAL A 301 3.51 14.05 4.70
C VAL A 301 2.99 14.05 3.26
N ALA A 302 3.77 13.55 2.29
CA ALA A 302 3.39 13.54 0.89
C ALA A 302 2.11 12.73 0.64
N ILE A 303 2.00 11.55 1.28
CA ILE A 303 0.85 10.65 1.18
C ILE A 303 -0.42 11.34 1.68
N VAL A 304 -0.41 11.87 2.90
CA VAL A 304 -1.60 12.55 3.47
C VAL A 304 -1.98 13.82 2.68
N LYS A 305 -1.02 14.58 2.16
CA LYS A 305 -1.30 15.70 1.25
C LYS A 305 -1.95 15.24 -0.05
N GLY A 306 -1.46 14.13 -0.61
CA GLY A 306 -2.02 13.50 -1.79
C GLY A 306 -3.44 12.98 -1.57
N ALA A 307 -3.71 12.40 -0.41
CA ALA A 307 -5.03 11.93 -0.01
C ALA A 307 -6.05 13.08 0.10
N VAL A 308 -5.64 14.22 0.67
CA VAL A 308 -6.50 15.42 0.69
C VAL A 308 -6.78 15.92 -0.73
N GLN A 309 -5.76 15.96 -1.60
CA GLN A 309 -5.92 16.35 -3.00
C GLN A 309 -6.84 15.39 -3.76
N TYR A 310 -6.77 14.11 -3.46
CA TYR A 310 -7.67 13.09 -3.98
C TYR A 310 -9.12 13.34 -3.56
N GLY A 311 -9.36 13.58 -2.27
CA GLY A 311 -10.71 13.86 -1.76
C GLY A 311 -11.34 15.11 -2.36
N LEU A 312 -10.53 16.08 -2.81
CA LEU A 312 -10.99 17.26 -3.53
C LEU A 312 -11.32 17.00 -5.01
N ARG A 313 -10.73 15.97 -5.63
CA ARG A 313 -10.86 15.66 -7.07
C ARG A 313 -10.62 14.17 -7.35
N GLN A 314 -11.60 13.32 -7.04
CA GLN A 314 -11.46 11.87 -7.15
C GLN A 314 -11.22 11.39 -8.60
N GLU A 315 -11.72 12.12 -9.59
CA GLU A 315 -11.55 11.83 -11.02
C GLU A 315 -10.11 12.03 -11.53
N VAL A 316 -9.19 12.46 -10.64
CA VAL A 316 -7.74 12.53 -10.92
C VAL A 316 -7.17 11.16 -11.30
N VAL A 317 -7.75 10.06 -10.81
CA VAL A 317 -7.34 8.71 -11.19
C VAL A 317 -8.14 8.27 -12.41
N ALA A 318 -7.49 8.24 -13.58
CA ALA A 318 -8.16 7.88 -14.82
C ALA A 318 -8.19 6.37 -15.05
N THR A 319 -7.07 5.69 -14.79
CA THR A 319 -6.93 4.26 -15.08
C THR A 319 -6.18 3.53 -13.99
N ARG A 320 -6.51 2.25 -13.81
CA ARG A 320 -5.91 1.33 -12.85
C ARG A 320 -5.43 0.06 -13.54
N VAL A 321 -4.39 -0.55 -13.00
CA VAL A 321 -3.92 -1.88 -13.45
C VAL A 321 -4.56 -2.92 -12.54
N LEU A 322 -5.27 -3.89 -13.12
CA LEU A 322 -5.95 -4.94 -12.35
C LEU A 322 -4.95 -5.89 -11.71
N LYS A 323 -5.07 -6.15 -10.40
CA LYS A 323 -4.21 -7.10 -9.67
C LYS A 323 -4.56 -8.56 -9.93
N TRP A 324 -5.83 -8.83 -10.20
CA TRP A 324 -6.36 -10.18 -10.40
C TRP A 324 -7.04 -10.31 -11.76
N THR A 325 -7.16 -11.56 -12.21
CA THR A 325 -8.11 -11.93 -13.25
C THR A 325 -9.47 -12.11 -12.58
N TYR A 326 -10.50 -11.45 -13.10
CA TYR A 326 -11.86 -11.49 -12.58
C TYR A 326 -12.74 -12.30 -13.52
N GLY A 327 -13.64 -13.10 -12.94
CA GLY A 327 -14.59 -13.89 -13.69
C GLY A 327 -15.83 -14.20 -12.89
N THR A 328 -16.82 -14.77 -13.56
CA THR A 328 -18.07 -15.24 -12.97
C THR A 328 -18.34 -16.69 -13.39
N ASP A 329 -19.18 -17.39 -12.63
CA ASP A 329 -19.59 -18.75 -12.96
C ASP A 329 -20.59 -18.76 -14.12
N VAL A 330 -20.33 -19.58 -15.14
CA VAL A 330 -21.25 -19.78 -16.25
C VAL A 330 -21.50 -21.26 -16.47
N ALA A 331 -22.77 -21.64 -16.43
CA ALA A 331 -23.22 -22.97 -16.81
C ALA A 331 -23.25 -23.09 -18.33
N ARG A 332 -22.50 -24.05 -18.89
CA ARG A 332 -22.53 -24.37 -20.32
C ARG A 332 -22.48 -25.87 -20.57
N GLY A 333 -22.81 -26.29 -21.80
CA GLY A 333 -22.64 -27.68 -22.22
C GLY A 333 -21.18 -28.13 -22.15
N TRP A 334 -20.98 -29.39 -21.78
CA TRP A 334 -19.68 -30.08 -21.76
C TRP A 334 -19.09 -30.17 -23.17
N LYS A 335 -17.77 -29.99 -23.27
CA LYS A 335 -16.96 -30.12 -24.48
C LYS A 335 -15.91 -31.23 -24.30
N SER A 336 -15.41 -31.79 -25.39
CA SER A 336 -14.47 -32.92 -25.37
C SER A 336 -13.15 -32.65 -24.63
N ASP A 337 -12.76 -31.38 -24.48
CA ASP A 337 -11.58 -30.94 -23.75
C ASP A 337 -11.83 -30.66 -22.26
N ASP A 338 -13.09 -30.75 -21.79
CA ASP A 338 -13.43 -30.59 -20.38
C ASP A 338 -13.22 -31.90 -19.59
N PRO A 339 -12.76 -31.82 -18.33
CA PRO A 339 -12.61 -32.99 -17.47
C PRO A 339 -13.94 -33.70 -17.22
N VAL A 340 -13.98 -35.01 -17.47
CA VAL A 340 -15.20 -35.83 -17.30
C VAL A 340 -15.72 -35.84 -15.86
N ASN A 341 -14.82 -35.70 -14.88
CA ASN A 341 -15.19 -35.64 -13.46
C ASN A 341 -15.89 -34.33 -13.04
N ARG A 342 -16.07 -33.37 -13.95
CA ARG A 342 -16.74 -32.08 -13.71
C ARG A 342 -18.13 -31.97 -14.34
N ILE A 343 -18.59 -33.04 -14.99
CA ILE A 343 -19.90 -33.09 -15.62
C ILE A 343 -20.98 -33.15 -14.55
N LEU A 344 -21.87 -32.16 -14.58
CA LEU A 344 -23.10 -32.11 -13.81
C LEU A 344 -24.25 -32.79 -14.56
N PRO A 345 -25.37 -33.12 -13.89
CA PRO A 345 -26.57 -33.63 -14.54
C PRO A 345 -26.97 -32.79 -15.75
N GLY A 346 -27.34 -33.45 -16.84
CA GLY A 346 -27.67 -32.78 -18.11
C GLY A 346 -26.47 -32.46 -19.01
N GLY A 347 -25.26 -32.95 -18.67
CA GLY A 347 -24.07 -32.73 -19.51
C GLY A 347 -23.54 -31.30 -19.42
N ILE A 348 -23.73 -30.66 -18.25
CA ILE A 348 -23.37 -29.26 -18.00
C ILE A 348 -22.05 -29.21 -17.24
N VAL A 349 -21.27 -28.16 -17.46
CA VAL A 349 -20.11 -27.79 -16.64
C VAL A 349 -20.26 -26.33 -16.20
N ILE A 350 -19.72 -26.00 -15.02
CA ILE A 350 -19.63 -24.62 -14.53
C ILE A 350 -18.22 -24.13 -14.84
N GLU A 351 -18.10 -23.24 -15.80
CA GLU A 351 -16.81 -22.64 -16.16
C GLU A 351 -16.58 -21.31 -15.44
N PHE A 352 -15.31 -20.94 -15.33
CA PHE A 352 -14.90 -19.59 -14.97
C PHE A 352 -14.95 -18.75 -16.26
N SER A 353 -16.01 -17.96 -16.40
CA SER A 353 -16.14 -17.02 -17.51
C SER A 353 -15.39 -15.75 -17.18
N LYS A 354 -14.31 -15.51 -17.92
CA LYS A 354 -13.42 -14.38 -17.68
C LYS A 354 -14.08 -13.06 -18.07
N LEU A 355 -14.11 -12.12 -17.13
CA LEU A 355 -14.59 -10.75 -17.33
C LEU A 355 -13.44 -9.79 -17.58
N ALA A 356 -12.34 -9.91 -16.81
CA ALA A 356 -11.17 -9.03 -16.89
C ALA A 356 -9.89 -9.81 -16.59
N VAL A 357 -8.76 -9.41 -17.18
CA VAL A 357 -7.46 -10.09 -16.98
C VAL A 357 -6.55 -9.27 -16.07
N LYS A 358 -5.79 -9.96 -15.20
CA LYS A 358 -4.70 -9.35 -14.44
C LYS A 358 -3.76 -8.56 -15.38
N GLY A 359 -3.32 -7.39 -14.92
CA GLY A 359 -2.36 -6.54 -15.65
C GLY A 359 -2.99 -5.63 -16.71
N GLU A 360 -4.27 -5.81 -17.05
CA GLU A 360 -4.97 -4.90 -17.96
C GLU A 360 -5.15 -3.52 -17.33
N ILE A 361 -5.00 -2.48 -18.16
CA ILE A 361 -5.26 -1.09 -17.78
C ILE A 361 -6.74 -0.81 -18.02
N PHE A 362 -7.45 -0.51 -16.94
CA PHE A 362 -8.89 -0.29 -16.99
C PHE A 362 -9.26 1.16 -16.61
N PRO A 363 -10.08 1.86 -17.40
CA PRO A 363 -10.60 3.17 -17.04
C PRO A 363 -11.55 3.09 -15.84
N VAL A 364 -11.39 3.98 -14.85
CA VAL A 364 -12.22 3.99 -13.63
C VAL A 364 -13.69 4.34 -13.95
N ASP A 365 -13.92 5.10 -15.02
CA ASP A 365 -15.25 5.52 -15.47
C ASP A 365 -15.89 4.57 -16.51
N ALA A 366 -15.22 3.48 -16.87
CA ALA A 366 -15.75 2.45 -17.76
C ALA A 366 -16.28 1.25 -16.95
N GLY A 367 -17.22 0.51 -17.54
CA GLY A 367 -17.68 -0.78 -17.02
C GLY A 367 -17.51 -1.87 -18.06
N ILE A 368 -17.07 -3.06 -17.64
CA ILE A 368 -17.03 -4.27 -18.47
C ILE A 368 -18.46 -4.70 -18.70
N GLN A 369 -18.87 -4.76 -19.96
CA GLN A 369 -20.21 -5.17 -20.35
C GLN A 369 -20.18 -6.60 -20.86
N THR A 370 -21.01 -7.47 -20.29
CA THR A 370 -21.22 -8.84 -20.76
C THR A 370 -22.71 -9.14 -20.76
N VAL A 371 -23.20 -9.83 -21.79
CA VAL A 371 -24.60 -10.24 -21.85
C VAL A 371 -24.69 -11.72 -21.50
N PHE A 372 -25.47 -12.02 -20.48
CA PHE A 372 -25.76 -13.38 -20.03
C PHE A 372 -27.20 -13.76 -20.37
N THR A 373 -27.45 -15.05 -20.50
CA THR A 373 -28.80 -15.60 -20.68
C THR A 373 -29.02 -16.76 -19.72
N PRO A 374 -30.21 -16.90 -19.12
CA PRO A 374 -30.54 -18.06 -18.31
C PRO A 374 -30.31 -19.35 -19.10
N GLY A 375 -29.78 -20.38 -18.44
CA GLY A 375 -29.49 -21.68 -19.05
C GLY A 375 -30.75 -22.42 -19.50
N HIS A 376 -31.92 -22.07 -18.96
CA HIS A 376 -33.20 -22.64 -19.33
C HIS A 376 -34.38 -21.67 -19.09
N ILE A 377 -35.50 -21.86 -19.80
CA ILE A 377 -36.67 -20.97 -19.78
C ILE A 377 -37.38 -20.88 -18.42
N PHE A 378 -37.34 -21.94 -17.59
CA PHE A 378 -37.94 -21.92 -16.24
C PHE A 378 -36.98 -21.46 -15.14
N GLN A 379 -35.76 -21.06 -15.46
CA GLN A 379 -34.83 -20.52 -14.48
C GLN A 379 -35.31 -19.14 -14.00
N SER A 380 -35.63 -19.00 -12.72
CA SER A 380 -36.12 -17.75 -12.10
C SER A 380 -35.05 -16.98 -11.33
N GLU A 381 -33.85 -17.55 -11.18
CA GLU A 381 -32.73 -16.95 -10.47
C GLU A 381 -31.46 -17.07 -11.31
N VAL A 382 -30.68 -16.00 -11.41
CA VAL A 382 -29.40 -15.98 -12.13
C VAL A 382 -28.30 -15.54 -11.17
N GLY A 383 -27.26 -16.37 -11.07
CA GLY A 383 -26.05 -16.08 -10.30
C GLY A 383 -25.07 -15.21 -11.09
N PHE A 384 -24.37 -14.35 -10.37
CA PHE A 384 -23.30 -13.46 -10.80
C PHE A 384 -22.21 -13.45 -9.73
N ASP A 385 -21.86 -14.63 -9.21
CA ASP A 385 -20.81 -14.74 -8.21
C ASP A 385 -19.50 -14.27 -8.86
N ILE A 386 -18.74 -13.46 -8.13
CA ILE A 386 -17.48 -12.90 -8.65
C ILE A 386 -16.33 -13.68 -8.06
N TYR A 387 -15.40 -14.10 -8.92
CA TYR A 387 -14.22 -14.86 -8.56
C TYR A 387 -12.96 -14.12 -9.00
N THR A 388 -11.88 -14.30 -8.24
CA THR A 388 -10.56 -13.71 -8.49
C THR A 388 -9.46 -14.77 -8.56
N THR A 389 -8.46 -14.56 -9.40
CA THR A 389 -7.29 -15.46 -9.49
C THR A 389 -6.05 -14.75 -10.04
N GLU A 390 -4.85 -15.23 -9.69
CA GLU A 390 -3.61 -14.82 -10.38
C GLU A 390 -3.45 -15.47 -11.75
N ASN A 391 -4.15 -16.59 -11.98
CA ASN A 391 -4.01 -17.35 -13.21
C ASN A 391 -4.84 -16.72 -14.34
N GLU A 392 -4.16 -16.08 -15.28
CA GLU A 392 -4.77 -15.47 -16.47
C GLU A 392 -5.55 -16.47 -17.33
N ASN A 393 -5.31 -17.77 -17.19
CA ASN A 393 -5.91 -18.83 -18.00
C ASN A 393 -6.78 -19.80 -17.18
N ALA A 394 -7.31 -19.36 -16.03
CA ALA A 394 -8.26 -20.15 -15.26
C ALA A 394 -9.48 -20.54 -16.12
N LYS A 395 -9.86 -21.82 -16.09
CA LYS A 395 -10.98 -22.38 -16.87
C LYS A 395 -12.24 -22.67 -16.05
N PHE A 396 -12.10 -22.86 -14.73
CA PHE A 396 -13.20 -23.28 -13.86
C PHE A 396 -13.09 -22.62 -12.49
N CYS A 397 -14.24 -22.36 -11.84
CA CYS A 397 -14.31 -21.60 -10.58
C CYS A 397 -13.69 -22.32 -9.37
N ASP A 398 -13.53 -23.64 -9.45
CA ASP A 398 -12.87 -24.50 -8.45
C ASP A 398 -11.39 -24.79 -8.80
N SER A 399 -10.84 -24.14 -9.83
CA SER A 399 -9.44 -24.34 -10.21
C SER A 399 -8.51 -23.86 -9.09
N PRO A 400 -7.33 -24.50 -8.90
CA PRO A 400 -6.35 -24.05 -7.91
C PRO A 400 -6.02 -22.56 -8.08
N GLY A 401 -6.14 -21.79 -6.99
CA GLY A 401 -5.87 -20.36 -6.97
C GLY A 401 -7.03 -19.46 -7.42
N VAL A 402 -8.20 -20.01 -7.74
CA VAL A 402 -9.43 -19.24 -7.89
C VAL A 402 -10.10 -19.10 -6.53
N LYS A 403 -10.49 -17.88 -6.17
CA LYS A 403 -11.17 -17.56 -4.91
C LYS A 403 -12.48 -16.84 -5.22
N LEU A 404 -13.52 -17.19 -4.48
CA LEU A 404 -14.77 -16.45 -4.49
C LEU A 404 -14.57 -15.10 -3.79
N LEU A 405 -14.86 -14.01 -4.50
CA LEU A 405 -14.86 -12.64 -3.98
C LEU A 405 -16.17 -12.32 -3.26
N GLY A 406 -17.29 -12.73 -3.84
CA GLY A 406 -18.61 -12.54 -3.26
C GLY A 406 -19.71 -13.18 -4.09
N ASN A 407 -20.79 -13.57 -3.43
CA ASN A 407 -21.95 -14.14 -4.09
C ASN A 407 -22.93 -13.05 -4.50
N TRP A 408 -23.58 -13.23 -5.64
CA TRP A 408 -24.69 -12.38 -6.05
C TRP A 408 -25.66 -13.17 -6.90
N SER A 409 -26.95 -13.03 -6.61
CA SER A 409 -28.00 -13.54 -7.49
C SER A 409 -29.11 -12.50 -7.66
N ILE A 410 -29.78 -12.58 -8.79
CA ILE A 410 -30.97 -11.79 -9.08
C ILE A 410 -32.14 -12.69 -9.42
N ASN A 411 -33.34 -12.28 -9.00
CA ASN A 411 -34.58 -12.93 -9.38
C ASN A 411 -35.11 -12.31 -10.67
N ILE A 412 -35.40 -13.16 -11.66
CA ILE A 412 -35.95 -12.78 -12.95
C ILE A 412 -37.32 -13.44 -13.19
N PRO A 413 -38.27 -12.75 -13.83
CA PRO A 413 -39.55 -13.34 -14.17
C PRO A 413 -39.36 -14.48 -15.19
N ILE A 414 -40.19 -15.51 -15.08
CA ILE A 414 -40.25 -16.61 -16.04
C ILE A 414 -41.11 -16.15 -17.23
N THR A 415 -40.49 -16.06 -18.41
CA THR A 415 -41.15 -15.74 -19.67
C THR A 415 -40.85 -16.83 -20.70
N LEU A 416 -41.64 -16.91 -21.77
CA LEU A 416 -41.42 -17.83 -22.89
C LEU A 416 -40.41 -17.29 -23.93
N SER A 417 -39.89 -16.08 -23.69
CA SER A 417 -38.94 -15.35 -24.52
C SER A 417 -37.49 -15.53 -24.02
N VAL A 418 -36.53 -15.14 -24.86
CA VAL A 418 -35.13 -15.03 -24.43
C VAL A 418 -35.04 -13.86 -23.46
N ARG A 419 -34.34 -14.07 -22.34
CA ARG A 419 -34.19 -13.09 -21.25
C ARG A 419 -32.73 -12.65 -21.13
N PRO A 420 -32.22 -11.80 -22.04
CA PRO A 420 -30.84 -11.36 -21.97
C PRO A 420 -30.65 -10.36 -20.83
N ILE A 421 -29.59 -10.58 -20.05
CA ILE A 421 -29.21 -9.75 -18.91
C ILE A 421 -27.89 -9.08 -19.25
N LEU A 422 -27.90 -7.75 -19.36
CA LEU A 422 -26.68 -6.96 -19.48
C LEU A 422 -26.07 -6.80 -18.09
N PHE A 423 -24.94 -7.44 -17.87
CA PHE A 423 -24.11 -7.29 -16.69
C PHE A 423 -23.01 -6.27 -16.98
N ILE A 424 -22.88 -5.27 -16.10
CA ILE A 424 -21.87 -4.22 -16.15
C ILE A 424 -21.06 -4.28 -14.87
N MET A 425 -19.75 -4.47 -14.97
CA MET A 425 -18.83 -4.47 -13.83
C MET A 425 -17.82 -3.34 -13.96
N SER A 426 -17.83 -2.43 -12.98
CA SER A 426 -16.96 -1.27 -12.93
C SER A 426 -16.02 -1.38 -11.73
N PHE A 427 -14.79 -0.92 -11.91
CA PHE A 427 -13.78 -0.96 -10.85
C PHE A 427 -13.68 0.41 -10.16
N GLY A 428 -14.27 0.51 -8.98
CA GLY A 428 -14.15 1.67 -8.11
C GLY A 428 -12.83 1.71 -7.32
N GLU A 429 -12.82 2.51 -6.26
CA GLU A 429 -11.62 2.80 -5.47
C GLU A 429 -11.14 1.58 -4.67
N ILE A 430 -12.08 0.96 -3.97
CA ILE A 430 -11.88 -0.21 -3.10
C ILE A 430 -13.08 -1.17 -3.23
N GLU A 431 -13.95 -0.93 -4.20
CA GLU A 431 -15.19 -1.65 -4.44
C GLU A 431 -15.36 -1.90 -5.94
N ILE A 432 -15.85 -3.06 -6.32
CA ILE A 432 -16.42 -3.33 -7.64
C ILE A 432 -17.90 -3.01 -7.57
N GLU A 433 -18.35 -2.11 -8.43
CA GLU A 433 -19.77 -1.88 -8.65
C GLU A 433 -20.23 -2.82 -9.77
N ALA A 434 -21.27 -3.59 -9.51
CA ALA A 434 -21.86 -4.49 -10.48
C ALA A 434 -23.34 -4.15 -10.67
N HIS A 435 -23.75 -4.04 -11.93
CA HIS A 435 -25.11 -3.74 -12.33
C HIS A 435 -25.60 -4.80 -13.29
N ALA A 436 -26.83 -5.28 -13.09
CA ALA A 436 -27.49 -6.20 -14.00
C ALA A 436 -28.78 -5.55 -14.50
N PHE A 437 -28.96 -5.54 -15.81
CA PHE A 437 -30.14 -5.00 -16.47
C PHE A 437 -30.84 -6.11 -17.24
N ASN A 438 -32.08 -6.40 -16.89
CA ASN A 438 -32.91 -7.26 -17.71
C ASN A 438 -33.32 -6.46 -18.96
N LEU A 439 -32.79 -6.84 -20.13
CA LEU A 439 -33.00 -6.07 -21.36
C LEU A 439 -34.43 -6.25 -21.93
N GLU A 440 -35.20 -7.22 -21.44
CA GLU A 440 -36.59 -7.41 -21.81
C GLU A 440 -37.53 -6.54 -20.95
N THR A 441 -37.35 -6.54 -19.63
CA THR A 441 -38.24 -5.82 -18.71
C THR A 441 -37.80 -4.40 -18.39
N GLY A 442 -36.50 -4.10 -18.55
CA GLY A 442 -35.88 -2.85 -18.13
C GLY A 442 -35.49 -2.83 -16.64
N ASP A 443 -35.69 -3.92 -15.90
CA ASP A 443 -35.37 -3.99 -14.48
C ASP A 443 -33.86 -3.86 -14.24
N ARG A 444 -33.50 -3.09 -13.22
CA ARG A 444 -32.12 -2.84 -12.78
C ARG A 444 -31.89 -3.45 -11.41
N TYR A 445 -30.76 -4.15 -11.28
CA TYR A 445 -30.27 -4.72 -10.03
C TYR A 445 -28.85 -4.22 -9.82
N ASP A 446 -28.54 -3.84 -8.58
CA ASP A 446 -27.25 -3.26 -8.20
C ASP A 446 -26.63 -4.10 -7.09
N ASN A 447 -25.32 -4.32 -7.16
CA ASN A 447 -24.55 -4.87 -6.07
C ASN A 447 -23.16 -4.23 -6.02
N THR A 448 -22.53 -4.29 -4.86
CA THR A 448 -21.18 -3.78 -4.65
C THR A 448 -20.36 -4.85 -3.95
N PHE A 449 -19.28 -5.26 -4.57
CA PHE A 449 -18.30 -6.17 -3.99
C PHE A 449 -17.11 -5.36 -3.50
N GLU A 450 -16.44 -5.80 -2.43
CA GLU A 450 -15.21 -5.15 -2.00
C GLU A 450 -14.04 -5.68 -2.84
N LEU A 451 -13.14 -4.80 -3.28
CA LEU A 451 -11.96 -5.15 -4.07
C LEU A 451 -10.85 -5.66 -3.15
N ASP A 452 -10.25 -6.79 -3.53
CA ASP A 452 -8.93 -7.18 -3.02
C ASP A 452 -7.88 -6.42 -3.86
N ILE A 453 -7.32 -5.33 -3.31
CA ILE A 453 -6.50 -4.34 -4.04
C ILE A 453 -5.12 -4.85 -4.34
#